data_AF-A0A1F3T1H9-F1
#
_entry.id   AF-A0A1F3T1H9-F1
#
_cell.length_a   1.000
_cell.length_b   1.000
_cell.length_c   1.000
_cell.angle_alpha   90.00
_cell.angle_beta   90.00
_cell.angle_gamma   90.00
#
_symmetry.space_group_name_H-M   'P 1'
#
loop_
_entity.id
_entity.type
_entity.pdbx_description
1 polymer ?
#
loop_
_entity_poly.entity_id
_entity_poly.type
_entity_poly.pdbx_seq_one_letter_code
_entity_poly.pdbx_strand_id
1 'polypeptide(L)'
;MDRVKKIELIQRSLGIRHKLKVHESMKAPETHEDLAVMLLAKWELEDELRAIEELLAENRQKNVAAKRAAHLKDDSSPMAEKSVAKKKTK
;
A
#
# COMPACT_ATOMS: atom_id res chain seq x y z
N MET A 1 -0.94 -5.55 8.93
CA MET A 1 -1.07 -4.16 9.43
C MET A 1 -2.51 -3.91 9.83
N ASP A 2 -2.74 -3.20 10.93
CA ASP A 2 -4.09 -2.82 11.35
C ASP A 2 -4.76 -1.88 10.34
N ARG A 3 -6.11 -1.91 10.26
CA ARG A 3 -6.89 -1.12 9.31
C ARG A 3 -6.76 0.37 9.59
N VAL A 4 -6.76 0.80 10.85
CA VAL A 4 -6.66 2.22 11.22
C VAL A 4 -5.29 2.75 10.79
N LYS A 5 -4.22 2.05 11.19
CA LYS A 5 -2.84 2.40 10.79
C LYS A 5 -2.65 2.46 9.27
N LYS A 6 -3.30 1.55 8.52
CA LYS A 6 -3.27 1.59 7.05
C LYS A 6 -3.94 2.84 6.49
N ILE A 7 -5.09 3.24 7.02
CA ILE A 7 -5.81 4.45 6.59
C ILE A 7 -5.00 5.70 6.91
N GLU A 8 -4.42 5.76 8.11
CA GLU A 8 -3.54 6.87 8.53
C GLU A 8 -2.35 7.04 7.59
N LEU A 9 -1.66 5.94 7.24
CA LEU A 9 -0.55 5.97 6.30
C LEU A 9 -0.98 6.44 4.91
N ILE A 10 -2.15 6.02 4.43
CA ILE A 10 -2.70 6.48 3.15
C ILE A 10 -3.00 7.98 3.20
N GLN A 11 -3.68 8.45 4.25
CA GLN A 11 -3.98 9.88 4.43
C GLN A 11 -2.70 10.71 4.53
N ARG A 12 -1.71 10.20 5.27
CA ARG A 12 -0.40 10.84 5.39
C ARG A 12 0.31 10.95 4.05
N SER A 13 0.37 9.87 3.26
CA SER A 13 0.96 9.90 1.91
C SER A 13 0.28 10.93 0.99
N LEU A 14 -1.04 11.09 1.09
CA LEU A 14 -1.79 12.06 0.30
C LEU A 14 -1.43 13.50 0.70
N GLY A 15 -1.34 13.75 2.02
CA GLY A 15 -0.91 15.03 2.55
C GLY A 15 0.51 15.41 2.14
N ILE A 16 1.44 14.44 2.14
CA ILE A 16 2.83 14.67 1.69
C ILE A 16 2.87 14.99 0.19
N ARG A 17 2.16 14.23 -0.65
CA ARG A 17 2.06 14.52 -2.09
C ARG A 17 1.54 15.94 -2.36
N HIS A 18 0.56 16.40 -1.57
CA HIS A 18 0.09 17.76 -1.67
C HIS A 18 1.17 18.79 -1.30
N LYS A 19 1.90 18.59 -0.19
CA LYS A 19 3.02 19.46 0.20
C LYS A 19 4.12 19.52 -0.86
N LEU A 20 4.49 18.37 -1.44
CA LEU A 20 5.44 18.32 -2.55
C LEU A 20 4.94 19.14 -3.75
N LYS A 21 3.64 19.08 -4.06
CA LYS A 21 3.06 19.90 -5.12
C LYS A 21 3.12 21.39 -4.81
N VAL A 22 2.93 21.77 -3.54
CA VAL A 22 3.10 23.15 -3.10
C VAL A 22 4.54 23.61 -3.33
N HIS A 23 5.55 22.81 -2.95
CA HIS A 23 6.96 23.11 -3.21
C HIS A 23 7.26 23.35 -4.69
N GLU A 24 6.61 22.63 -5.61
CA GLU A 24 6.75 22.87 -7.06
C GLU A 24 6.15 24.20 -7.53
N SER A 25 5.16 24.72 -6.80
CA SER A 25 4.48 25.99 -7.10
C SER A 25 5.00 27.19 -6.32
N MET A 26 5.97 26.99 -5.41
CA MET A 26 6.56 28.06 -4.62
C MET A 26 7.40 29.00 -5.51
N LYS A 27 7.45 30.28 -5.11
CA LYS A 27 8.36 31.25 -5.72
C LYS A 27 9.80 30.74 -5.57
N ALA A 28 10.62 30.98 -6.60
CA ALA A 28 12.04 30.67 -6.53
C ALA A 28 12.68 31.40 -5.33
N PRO A 29 13.52 30.70 -4.54
CA PRO A 29 14.24 31.30 -3.42
C PRO A 29 15.19 32.41 -3.91
N GLU A 30 15.32 33.45 -3.10
CA GLU A 30 16.11 34.64 -3.44
C GLU A 30 17.58 34.47 -3.05
N THR A 31 17.87 33.59 -2.10
CA THR A 31 19.23 33.30 -1.61
C THR A 31 19.59 31.82 -1.75
N HIS A 32 20.89 31.54 -1.73
CA HIS A 32 21.40 30.16 -1.71
C HIS A 32 21.03 29.42 -0.43
N GLU A 33 20.94 30.12 0.70
CA GLU A 33 20.52 29.56 1.98
C GLU A 33 19.05 29.12 1.92
N ASP A 34 18.17 29.98 1.41
CA ASP A 34 16.75 29.67 1.22
C ASP A 34 16.56 28.48 0.27
N LEU A 35 17.37 28.41 -0.79
CA LEU A 35 17.37 27.27 -1.71
C LEU A 35 17.77 25.97 -1.00
N ALA A 36 18.82 25.99 -0.19
CA ALA A 36 19.28 24.81 0.53
C ALA A 36 18.20 24.32 1.52
N VAL A 37 17.56 25.24 2.26
CA VAL A 37 16.46 24.91 3.18
C VAL A 37 15.27 24.31 2.43
N MET A 38 14.88 24.93 1.32
CA MET A 38 13.75 24.44 0.50
C MET A 38 14.03 23.05 -0.07
N LEU A 39 15.25 22.79 -0.55
CA LEU A 39 15.65 21.49 -1.09
C LEU A 39 15.69 20.41 -0.01
N LEU A 40 16.24 20.74 1.16
CA LEU A 40 16.30 19.80 2.28
C LEU A 40 14.88 19.40 2.72
N ALA A 41 13.99 20.37 2.91
CA ALA A 41 12.60 20.10 3.26
C ALA A 41 11.88 19.25 2.20
N LYS A 42 12.14 19.51 0.91
CA LYS A 42 11.59 18.70 -0.18
C LYS A 42 12.11 17.26 -0.13
N TRP A 43 13.40 17.06 0.11
CA TRP A 43 14.00 15.73 0.21
C TRP A 43 13.45 14.94 1.39
N GLU A 44 13.29 15.56 2.56
CA GLU A 44 12.68 14.90 3.72
C GLU A 44 11.26 14.43 3.43
N LEU A 45 10.46 15.24 2.75
CA LEU A 45 9.11 14.87 2.33
C LEU A 45 9.10 13.72 1.30
N GLU A 46 10.01 13.74 0.33
CA GLU A 46 10.14 12.66 -0.65
C GLU A 46 10.57 11.33 -0.01
N ASP A 47 11.50 11.39 0.94
CA ASP A 47 11.96 10.22 1.68
C ASP A 47 10.85 9.64 2.56
N GLU A 48 10.15 10.49 3.32
CA GLU A 48 8.98 10.07 4.11
C GLU A 48 7.91 9.42 3.23
N LEU A 49 7.63 9.99 2.05
CA LEU A 49 6.66 9.43 1.11
C LEU A 49 7.07 8.04 0.63
N ARG A 50 8.34 7.86 0.24
CA ARG A 50 8.85 6.56 -0.22
C ARG A 50 8.75 5.51 0.88
N ALA A 51 9.17 5.84 2.10
CA ALA A 51 9.09 4.93 3.23
C ALA A 51 7.63 4.48 3.50
N ILE A 52 6.66 5.38 3.42
CA ILE A 52 5.23 5.04 3.58
C ILE A 52 4.76 4.12 2.44
N GLU A 53 5.14 4.41 1.20
CA GLU A 53 4.74 3.62 0.04
C GLU A 53 5.32 2.19 0.08
N GLU A 54 6.56 2.04 0.52
CA GLU A 54 7.21 0.74 0.75
C GLU A 54 6.44 -0.08 1.80
N LEU A 55 6.11 0.52 2.96
CA LEU A 55 5.33 -0.15 4.01
C LEU A 55 3.94 -0.60 3.50
N LEU A 56 3.28 0.22 2.71
CA LEU A 56 1.98 -0.11 2.11
C LEU A 56 2.11 -1.22 1.07
N ALA A 57 3.16 -1.19 0.26
CA ALA A 57 3.46 -2.21 -0.77
C ALA A 57 3.74 -3.58 -0.13
N GLU A 58 4.60 -3.65 0.89
CA GLU A 58 4.86 -4.88 1.64
C GLU A 58 3.57 -5.46 2.23
N ASN A 59 2.76 -4.61 2.86
CA ASN A 59 1.52 -5.06 3.48
C ASN A 59 0.53 -5.59 2.42
N ARG A 60 0.49 -4.99 1.22
CA ARG A 60 -0.29 -5.51 0.09
C ARG A 60 0.21 -6.89 -0.34
N GLN A 61 1.52 -7.08 -0.49
CA GLN A 61 2.11 -8.36 -0.86
C GLN A 61 1.77 -9.45 0.16
N LYS A 62 1.94 -9.17 1.46
CA LYS A 62 1.59 -10.08 2.56
C LYS A 62 0.11 -10.49 2.52
N ASN A 63 -0.79 -9.53 2.26
CA ASN A 63 -2.23 -9.80 2.17
C ASN A 63 -2.59 -10.65 0.93
N VAL A 64 -1.99 -10.35 -0.23
CA VAL A 64 -2.21 -11.16 -1.44
C VAL A 64 -1.71 -12.59 -1.23
N ALA A 65 -0.52 -12.76 -0.63
CA ALA A 65 0.02 -14.08 -0.31
C ALA A 65 -0.90 -14.87 0.65
N ALA A 66 -1.39 -14.22 1.72
CA ALA A 66 -2.32 -14.83 2.66
C ALA A 66 -3.64 -15.26 1.99
N LYS A 67 -4.22 -14.41 1.12
CA LYS A 67 -5.43 -14.74 0.37
C LYS A 67 -5.22 -15.89 -0.60
N ARG A 68 -4.10 -15.90 -1.33
CA ARG A 68 -3.74 -17.02 -2.22
C ARG A 68 -3.62 -18.33 -1.43
N ALA A 69 -2.94 -18.31 -0.29
CA ALA A 69 -2.78 -19.48 0.57
C ALA A 69 -4.12 -20.00 1.14
N ALA A 70 -5.07 -19.10 1.45
CA ALA A 70 -6.41 -19.49 1.88
C ALA A 70 -7.18 -20.22 0.78
N HIS A 71 -7.21 -19.69 -0.45
CA HIS A 71 -7.87 -20.33 -1.58
C HIS A 71 -7.31 -21.73 -1.90
N LEU A 72 -5.98 -21.88 -1.87
CA LEU A 72 -5.31 -23.19 -2.06
C LEU A 72 -5.69 -24.23 -1.00
N LYS A 73 -5.99 -23.81 0.24
CA LYS A 73 -6.44 -24.73 1.30
C LYS A 73 -7.90 -25.14 1.11
N ASP A 74 -8.76 -24.22 0.67
CA ASP A 74 -10.18 -24.54 0.42
C ASP A 74 -10.36 -25.51 -0.75
N ASP A 75 -9.54 -25.41 -1.80
CA ASP A 75 -9.54 -26.37 -2.93
C ASP A 75 -9.04 -27.78 -2.55
N SER A 76 -8.30 -27.90 -1.45
CA SER A 76 -7.77 -29.19 -0.96
C SER A 76 -8.71 -29.93 0.01
N SER A 77 -9.91 -29.41 0.27
CA SER A 77 -10.91 -30.08 1.11
C SER A 77 -11.67 -31.15 0.30
N PRO A 78 -11.65 -32.44 0.69
CA PRO A 78 -12.18 -33.56 -0.11
C PRO A 78 -13.72 -33.66 -0.11
N MET A 79 -14.45 -32.55 -0.14
CA MET A 79 -15.92 -32.52 -0.11
C MET A 79 -16.56 -32.57 -1.51
N ALA A 80 -15.78 -32.57 -2.59
CA ALA A 80 -16.30 -32.55 -3.97
C ALA A 80 -16.69 -33.93 -4.56
N GLU A 81 -16.46 -35.05 -3.87
CA GLU A 81 -16.68 -36.40 -4.45
C GLU A 81 -18.07 -37.03 -4.19
N LYS A 82 -18.96 -36.43 -3.40
CA LYS A 82 -20.21 -37.12 -2.99
C LYS A 82 -21.47 -36.88 -3.83
N SER A 83 -21.42 -36.10 -4.92
CA SER A 83 -22.64 -35.75 -5.68
C SER A 83 -22.95 -36.63 -6.90
N VAL A 84 -22.05 -37.50 -7.36
CA VAL A 84 -22.24 -38.22 -8.64
C VAL A 84 -22.79 -39.66 -8.49
N ALA A 85 -22.76 -40.26 -7.29
CA ALA A 85 -23.04 -41.70 -7.14
C ALA A 85 -24.53 -42.12 -7.01
N LYS A 86 -25.51 -41.19 -7.05
CA LYS A 86 -26.91 -41.51 -6.70
C LYS A 86 -27.92 -41.62 -7.85
N LYS A 87 -27.48 -41.79 -9.10
CA LYS A 87 -28.39 -41.82 -10.27
C LYS A 87 -28.24 -43.08 -11.15
N LYS A 88 -28.20 -44.28 -10.56
CA LYS A 88 -28.44 -45.55 -11.28
C LYS A 88 -29.08 -46.60 -10.35
N THR A 89 -30.40 -46.55 -10.26
CA THR A 89 -31.37 -47.61 -9.86
C THR A 89 -32.71 -46.89 -9.96
N LYS A 90 -33.68 -47.26 -10.80
CA LYS A 90 -34.21 -48.57 -11.14
C LYS A 90 -35.00 -48.42 -12.45
#